data_AF-A0A7Z9UNI7-F1
#
_entry.id   AF-A0A7Z9UNI7-F1
#
_cell.length_a   1.000
_cell.length_b   1.000
_cell.length_c   1.000
_cell.angle_alpha   90.00
_cell.angle_beta   90.00
_cell.angle_gamma   90.00
#
_symmetry.space_group_name_H-M   'P 1'
#
loop_
_entity.id
_entity.type
_entity.pdbx_description
1 polymer ?
#
loop_
_entity_poly.entity_id
_entity_poly.type
_entity_poly.pdbx_seq_one_letter_code
_entity_poly.pdbx_strand_id
1 'polypeptide(L)'
;MSTEMEVRKLRTAETPKKIIEADFPSIQGNLPISGGWGYTKEDAVYIDKNHPDVSKNLPFDGVGVEYVFVGKRIYEELIIFRSGDDGFSGIGWTLINQKLISDGDSKFDVLSYHVTAFPDPDWESLKREWEQNNGFKSSPAA
;
A
#
# COMPACT_ATOMS: atom_id res chain seq x y z
N MET A 1 14.28 -17.21 -9.02
CA MET A 1 13.08 -17.90 -8.50
C MET A 1 12.30 -16.87 -7.73
N SER A 2 11.01 -16.72 -7.99
CA SER A 2 10.14 -15.86 -7.19
C SER A 2 9.70 -16.66 -5.96
N THR A 3 9.97 -16.14 -4.77
CA THR A 3 9.51 -16.74 -3.51
C THR A 3 8.20 -16.08 -3.11
N GLU A 4 7.25 -16.86 -2.62
CA GLU A 4 6.03 -16.32 -2.03
C GLU A 4 6.38 -15.53 -0.76
N MET A 5 5.98 -14.26 -0.71
CA MET A 5 6.22 -13.38 0.42
C MET A 5 5.05 -13.48 1.41
N GLU A 6 5.33 -13.80 2.67
CA GLU A 6 4.32 -13.70 3.72
C GLU A 6 4.13 -12.21 4.09
N VAL A 7 2.95 -11.68 3.77
CA VAL A 7 2.57 -10.32 4.16
C VAL A 7 2.33 -10.29 5.66
N ARG A 8 3.23 -9.62 6.40
CA ARG A 8 3.04 -9.36 7.83
C ARG A 8 2.01 -8.27 7.99
N LYS A 9 0.81 -8.65 8.44
CA LYS A 9 -0.24 -7.69 8.80
C LYS A 9 0.28 -6.71 9.85
N LEU A 10 -0.04 -5.43 9.67
CA LEU A 10 0.25 -4.38 10.65
C LEU A 10 -0.38 -4.74 12.00
N ARG A 11 0.45 -4.79 13.05
CA ARG A 11 0.00 -5.02 14.43
C ARG A 11 0.17 -3.73 15.21
N THR A 12 -0.89 -2.94 15.25
CA THR A 12 -0.92 -1.64 15.93
C THR A 12 -2.29 -1.39 16.54
N ALA A 13 -2.32 -0.67 17.67
CA ALA A 13 -3.55 -0.19 18.29
C ALA A 13 -4.03 1.15 17.69
N GLU A 14 -3.19 1.80 16.87
CA GLU A 14 -3.49 3.08 16.25
C GLU A 14 -4.28 2.90 14.94
N THR A 15 -5.08 3.92 14.61
CA THR A 15 -5.89 3.88 13.39
C THR A 15 -5.02 4.07 12.14
N PRO A 16 -5.44 3.50 10.98
CA PRO A 16 -4.74 3.71 9.71
C PRO A 16 -4.59 5.20 9.37
N LYS A 17 -5.62 6.00 9.62
CA LYS A 17 -5.57 7.45 9.38
C LYS A 17 -4.40 8.09 10.12
N LYS A 18 -4.29 7.85 11.44
CA LYS A 18 -3.28 8.50 12.27
C LYS A 18 -1.85 8.10 11.85
N ILE A 19 -1.62 6.84 11.53
CA ILE A 19 -0.30 6.36 11.09
C ILE A 19 0.03 6.94 9.72
N ILE A 20 -0.85 6.76 8.74
CA ILE A 20 -0.60 7.22 7.36
C ILE A 20 -0.37 8.74 7.32
N GLU A 21 -1.13 9.53 8.09
CA GLU A 21 -0.93 10.98 8.13
C GLU A 21 0.38 11.41 8.82
N ALA A 22 0.88 10.61 9.78
CA ALA A 22 2.16 10.85 10.42
C ALA A 22 3.34 10.52 9.50
N ASP A 23 3.26 9.38 8.80
CA ASP A 23 4.36 8.87 7.98
C ASP A 23 4.36 9.46 6.56
N PHE A 24 3.23 9.99 6.09
CA PHE A 24 3.10 10.68 4.81
C PHE A 24 2.53 12.11 4.98
N PRO A 25 3.35 13.09 5.39
CA PRO A 25 2.88 14.46 5.66
C PRO A 25 2.21 15.16 4.45
N SER A 26 2.54 14.75 3.22
CA SER A 26 1.94 15.32 2.01
C SER A 26 0.44 15.03 1.85
N ILE A 27 -0.10 14.07 2.59
CA ILE A 27 -1.53 13.70 2.58
C ILE A 27 -2.22 13.96 3.93
N GLN A 28 -1.52 14.59 4.88
CA GLN A 28 -2.07 14.93 6.19
C GLN A 28 -3.33 15.81 6.04
N GLY A 29 -4.42 15.43 6.72
CA GLY A 29 -5.69 16.16 6.72
C GLY A 29 -6.51 16.01 5.43
N ASN A 30 -6.10 15.14 4.52
CA ASN A 30 -6.76 14.91 3.22
C ASN A 30 -7.23 13.46 3.04
N LEU A 31 -7.18 12.63 4.08
CA LEU A 31 -7.56 11.22 4.01
C LEU A 31 -8.87 10.98 4.77
N PRO A 32 -10.02 10.93 4.06
CA PRO A 32 -11.35 10.82 4.68
C PRO A 32 -11.67 9.36 5.03
N ILE A 33 -10.81 8.75 5.85
CA ILE A 33 -10.93 7.36 6.26
C ILE A 33 -11.07 7.19 7.78
N SER A 34 -11.71 6.09 8.17
CA SER A 34 -11.79 5.61 9.55
C SER A 34 -11.79 4.08 9.58
N GLY A 35 -11.96 3.45 10.76
CA GLY A 35 -11.93 2.00 10.91
C GLY A 35 -10.52 1.43 11.07
N GLY A 36 -10.28 0.26 10.46
CA GLY A 36 -9.03 -0.48 10.56
C GLY A 36 -8.25 -0.60 9.24
N TRP A 37 -7.18 -1.41 9.25
CA TRP A 37 -6.28 -1.58 8.11
C TRP A 37 -6.81 -2.48 6.99
N GLY A 38 -7.80 -3.33 7.28
CA GLY A 38 -8.58 -4.10 6.31
C GLY A 38 -7.98 -5.42 5.83
N TYR A 39 -8.15 -6.50 6.58
CA TYR A 39 -7.97 -7.90 6.14
C TYR A 39 -9.20 -8.79 6.38
N THR A 40 -10.16 -8.27 7.13
CA THR A 40 -11.38 -8.90 7.61
C THR A 40 -12.51 -7.86 7.57
N LYS A 41 -13.72 -8.24 7.95
CA LYS A 41 -14.84 -7.28 7.99
C LYS A 41 -14.73 -6.37 9.22
N GLU A 42 -14.21 -6.92 10.31
CA GLU A 42 -14.11 -6.28 11.62
C GLU A 42 -13.05 -5.16 11.63
N ASP A 43 -12.00 -5.30 10.81
CA ASP A 43 -10.94 -4.31 10.63
C ASP A 43 -11.06 -3.54 9.31
N ALA A 44 -12.23 -3.55 8.67
CA ALA A 44 -12.45 -2.84 7.40
C ALA A 44 -12.16 -1.34 7.53
N VAL A 45 -11.65 -0.77 6.43
CA VAL A 45 -11.51 0.67 6.27
C VAL A 45 -12.84 1.25 5.82
N TYR A 46 -13.24 2.39 6.39
CA TYR A 46 -14.40 3.15 5.96
C TYR A 46 -13.94 4.41 5.25
N ILE A 47 -14.37 4.59 4.01
CA ILE A 47 -14.18 5.83 3.23
C ILE A 47 -15.45 6.66 3.35
N ASP A 48 -15.36 7.82 4.00
CA ASP A 48 -16.53 8.67 4.26
C ASP A 48 -16.53 9.92 3.37
N LYS A 49 -17.41 9.94 2.38
CA LYS A 49 -17.61 11.08 1.48
C LYS A 49 -18.13 12.34 2.19
N ASN A 50 -18.70 12.21 3.38
CA ASN A 50 -19.22 13.32 4.18
C ASN A 50 -18.21 13.78 5.25
N HIS A 51 -17.01 13.20 5.28
CA HIS A 51 -15.99 13.54 6.26
C HIS A 51 -15.62 15.04 6.17
N PRO A 52 -15.36 15.73 7.29
CA PRO A 52 -15.01 17.16 7.30
C PRO A 52 -13.85 17.57 6.37
N ASP A 53 -12.88 16.67 6.22
CA ASP A 53 -11.69 16.82 5.37
C ASP A 53 -12.01 16.76 3.85
N VAL A 54 -13.21 16.33 3.47
CA VAL A 54 -13.60 16.29 2.05
C VAL A 54 -13.97 17.68 1.55
N SER A 55 -13.33 18.12 0.47
CA SER A 55 -13.70 19.35 -0.23
C SER A 55 -15.15 19.29 -0.72
N LYS A 56 -15.97 20.25 -0.28
CA LYS A 56 -17.37 20.38 -0.72
C LYS A 56 -17.53 21.00 -2.10
N ASN A 57 -16.42 21.46 -2.70
CA ASN A 57 -16.42 22.19 -3.97
C ASN A 57 -16.12 21.28 -5.17
N LEU A 58 -15.71 20.03 -4.93
CA LEU A 58 -15.34 19.06 -5.97
C LEU A 58 -16.16 17.77 -5.79
N PRO A 59 -16.45 17.04 -6.88
CA PRO A 59 -16.98 15.69 -6.77
C PRO A 59 -16.05 14.81 -5.91
N PHE A 60 -16.64 13.97 -5.06
CA PHE A 60 -15.88 13.06 -4.21
C PHE A 60 -15.27 11.92 -5.04
N ASP A 61 -13.94 11.83 -5.05
CA ASP A 61 -13.20 10.76 -5.71
C ASP A 61 -12.88 9.62 -4.73
N GLY A 62 -13.88 8.77 -4.50
CA GLY A 62 -13.73 7.60 -3.60
C GLY A 62 -12.71 6.57 -4.12
N VAL A 63 -12.59 6.42 -5.44
CA VAL A 63 -11.65 5.48 -6.07
C VAL A 63 -10.21 5.97 -5.89
N GLY A 64 -9.97 7.27 -6.05
CA GLY A 64 -8.68 7.87 -5.76
C GLY A 64 -8.27 7.69 -4.29
N VAL A 65 -9.20 7.89 -3.35
CA VAL A 65 -8.95 7.67 -1.90
C VAL A 65 -8.61 6.20 -1.63
N GLU A 66 -9.34 5.27 -2.24
CA GLU A 66 -9.07 3.83 -2.15
C GLU A 66 -7.65 3.49 -2.64
N TYR A 67 -7.28 3.98 -3.81
CA TYR A 67 -5.96 3.74 -4.40
C TYR A 67 -4.83 4.32 -3.53
N VAL A 68 -5.02 5.52 -2.98
CA VAL A 68 -4.08 6.13 -2.04
C VAL A 68 -3.96 5.26 -0.78
N PHE A 69 -5.07 4.88 -0.16
CA PHE A 69 -5.06 4.06 1.05
C PHE A 69 -4.34 2.72 0.83
N VAL A 70 -4.65 1.99 -0.24
CA VAL A 70 -3.99 0.72 -0.57
C VAL A 70 -2.49 0.92 -0.74
N GLY A 71 -2.07 1.91 -1.54
CA GLY A 71 -0.66 2.17 -1.77
C GLY A 71 0.09 2.53 -0.48
N LYS A 72 -0.51 3.34 0.38
CA LYS A 72 0.11 3.70 1.67
C LYS A 72 0.20 2.50 2.60
N ARG A 73 -0.87 1.73 2.75
CA ARG A 73 -0.84 0.50 3.55
C ARG A 73 0.24 -0.49 3.08
N ILE A 74 0.41 -0.66 1.76
CA ILE A 74 1.47 -1.54 1.24
C ILE A 74 2.86 -1.03 1.69
N TYR A 75 3.10 0.27 1.65
CA TYR A 75 4.36 0.85 2.13
C TYR A 75 4.52 0.72 3.65
N GLU A 76 3.44 0.84 4.40
CA GLU A 76 3.45 0.59 5.85
C GLU A 76 3.91 -0.85 6.15
N GLU A 77 3.32 -1.84 5.47
CA GLU A 77 3.60 -3.28 5.67
C GLU A 77 4.98 -3.73 5.17
N LEU A 78 5.49 -3.09 4.11
CA LEU A 78 6.72 -3.52 3.44
C LEU A 78 7.95 -2.66 3.76
N ILE A 79 7.77 -1.44 4.26
CA ILE A 79 8.88 -0.52 4.54
C ILE A 79 8.82 -0.03 5.98
N ILE A 80 7.76 0.68 6.37
CA ILE A 80 7.78 1.49 7.60
C ILE A 80 7.71 0.63 8.86
N PHE A 81 6.87 -0.40 8.88
CA PHE A 81 6.77 -1.33 10.02
C PHE A 81 7.79 -2.47 9.98
N ARG A 82 8.73 -2.43 9.03
CA ARG A 82 9.85 -3.36 8.98
C ARG A 82 11.04 -2.78 9.73
N SER A 83 11.80 -3.65 10.40
CA SER A 83 12.94 -3.25 11.22
C SER A 83 14.25 -3.66 10.55
N GLY A 84 15.24 -2.76 10.56
CA GLY A 84 16.58 -3.07 10.03
C GLY A 84 16.53 -3.46 8.56
N ASP A 85 17.17 -4.58 8.21
CA ASP A 85 17.28 -5.08 6.83
C ASP A 85 16.09 -5.95 6.38
N ASP A 86 14.96 -5.96 7.12
CA ASP A 86 13.72 -6.69 6.77
C ASP A 86 12.79 -5.87 5.85
N GLY A 87 13.29 -4.75 5.31
CA GLY A 87 12.58 -3.88 4.38
C GLY A 87 12.59 -4.40 2.95
N PHE A 88 11.74 -3.77 2.13
CA PHE A 88 11.59 -4.11 0.72
C PHE A 88 11.68 -2.88 -0.19
N SER A 89 12.28 -3.09 -1.36
CA SER A 89 12.49 -2.11 -2.42
C SER A 89 11.92 -2.59 -3.75
N GLY A 90 11.82 -1.69 -4.74
CA GLY A 90 11.27 -2.03 -6.05
C GLY A 90 9.81 -2.49 -6.01
N ILE A 91 9.02 -1.92 -5.09
CA ILE A 91 7.64 -2.34 -4.83
C ILE A 91 6.75 -2.01 -6.02
N GLY A 92 6.08 -3.03 -6.54
CA GLY A 92 5.01 -2.93 -7.52
C GLY A 92 3.73 -3.56 -6.97
N TRP A 93 2.58 -3.03 -7.36
CA TRP A 93 1.30 -3.60 -6.97
C TRP A 93 0.24 -3.36 -8.04
N THR A 94 -0.56 -4.40 -8.31
CA THR A 94 -1.59 -4.39 -9.36
C THR A 94 -2.87 -5.00 -8.82
N LEU A 95 -4.00 -4.31 -9.02
CA LEU A 95 -5.33 -4.85 -8.71
C LEU A 95 -5.60 -6.04 -9.64
N ILE A 96 -5.82 -7.22 -9.07
CA ILE A 96 -6.11 -8.44 -9.83
C ILE A 96 -7.57 -8.85 -9.78
N ASN A 97 -8.30 -8.45 -8.72
CA ASN A 97 -9.71 -8.75 -8.58
C ASN A 97 -10.38 -7.74 -7.65
N GLN A 98 -11.62 -7.38 -7.97
CA GLN A 98 -12.50 -6.55 -7.14
C GLN A 98 -13.88 -7.18 -7.12
N LYS A 99 -14.48 -7.27 -5.93
CA LYS A 99 -15.86 -7.76 -5.79
C LYS A 99 -16.58 -7.10 -4.63
N LEU A 100 -17.85 -6.84 -4.84
CA LEU A 100 -18.75 -6.39 -3.79
C LEU A 100 -19.34 -7.60 -3.07
N ILE A 101 -19.15 -7.68 -1.75
CA ILE A 101 -19.82 -8.67 -0.90
C ILE A 101 -20.88 -7.98 -0.04
N SER A 102 -21.97 -8.69 0.24
CA SER A 102 -23.01 -8.23 1.16
C SER A 102 -23.00 -9.08 2.42
N ASP A 103 -23.19 -8.45 3.57
CA ASP A 103 -23.33 -9.09 4.87
C ASP A 103 -24.40 -8.35 5.69
N GLY A 104 -25.59 -8.92 5.73
CA GLY A 104 -26.79 -8.20 6.18
C GLY A 104 -27.04 -6.95 5.32
N ASP A 105 -27.19 -5.81 6.00
CA ASP A 105 -27.40 -4.50 5.35
C ASP A 105 -26.09 -3.82 4.90
N SER A 106 -24.94 -4.38 5.31
CA SER A 106 -23.63 -3.84 4.97
C SER A 106 -23.13 -4.38 3.63
N LYS A 107 -22.45 -3.52 2.88
CA LYS A 107 -21.75 -3.88 1.64
C LYS A 107 -20.27 -3.55 1.81
N PHE A 108 -19.42 -4.49 1.42
CA PHE A 108 -17.98 -4.34 1.48
C PHE A 108 -17.41 -4.52 0.09
N ASP A 109 -16.55 -3.60 -0.30
CA ASP A 109 -15.72 -3.81 -1.48
C ASP A 109 -14.48 -4.59 -1.09
N VAL A 110 -14.21 -5.68 -1.80
CA VAL A 110 -13.09 -6.59 -1.54
C VAL A 110 -12.14 -6.53 -2.71
N LEU A 111 -10.98 -5.92 -2.45
CA LEU A 111 -9.90 -5.74 -3.42
C LEU A 111 -8.83 -6.79 -3.17
N SER A 112 -8.36 -7.43 -4.24
CA SER A 112 -7.23 -8.36 -4.22
C SER A 112 -6.13 -7.79 -5.08
N TYR A 113 -4.94 -7.64 -4.51
CA TYR A 113 -3.77 -7.10 -5.18
C TYR A 113 -2.68 -8.16 -5.31
N HIS A 114 -1.99 -8.15 -6.45
CA HIS A 114 -0.71 -8.82 -6.59
C HIS A 114 0.39 -7.80 -6.27
N VAL A 115 1.21 -8.08 -5.26
CA VAL A 115 2.29 -7.20 -4.81
C VAL A 115 3.63 -7.88 -5.05
N THR A 116 4.56 -7.18 -5.68
CA THR A 116 5.94 -7.64 -5.93
C THR A 116 6.91 -6.69 -5.26
N ALA A 117 7.99 -7.21 -4.70
CA ALA A 117 9.07 -6.41 -4.15
C ALA A 117 10.36 -7.25 -4.05
N PHE A 118 11.49 -6.57 -3.88
CA PHE A 118 12.79 -7.18 -3.59
C PHE A 118 13.14 -6.92 -2.13
N PRO A 119 13.65 -7.90 -1.37
CA PRO A 119 14.31 -7.62 -0.10
C PRO A 119 15.42 -6.57 -0.31
N ASP A 120 15.58 -5.64 0.62
CA ASP A 120 16.56 -4.55 0.48
C ASP A 120 18.00 -5.05 0.21
N PRO A 121 18.50 -6.13 0.84
CA PRO A 121 19.82 -6.66 0.52
C PRO A 121 19.98 -7.12 -0.93
N ASP A 122 18.94 -7.75 -1.49
CA ASP A 122 18.93 -8.21 -2.87
C ASP A 122 18.86 -7.02 -3.83
N TRP A 123 18.03 -6.04 -3.51
CA TRP A 123 17.92 -4.80 -4.29
C TRP A 123 19.25 -4.06 -4.37
N GLU A 124 19.92 -3.86 -3.23
CA GLU A 124 21.21 -3.17 -3.18
C GLU A 124 22.31 -3.96 -3.89
N SER A 125 22.27 -5.30 -3.83
CA SER A 125 23.18 -6.14 -4.61
C SER A 125 22.97 -5.96 -6.11
N LEU A 126 21.74 -6.04 -6.59
CA LEU A 126 21.38 -5.89 -8.01
C LEU A 126 21.71 -4.49 -8.52
N LYS A 127 21.40 -3.46 -7.73
CA LYS A 127 21.70 -2.07 -8.06
C LYS A 127 23.20 -1.86 -8.18
N ARG A 128 24.00 -2.37 -7.24
CA ARG A 128 25.46 -2.28 -7.28
C ARG A 128 26.04 -2.95 -8.52
N GLU A 129 25.55 -4.15 -8.86
CA GLU A 129 25.98 -4.84 -10.08
C GLU A 129 25.65 -4.01 -11.34
N TRP A 130 24.45 -3.45 -11.41
CA TRP A 130 24.03 -2.60 -12.52
C TRP A 130 24.90 -1.34 -12.66
N GLU A 131 25.17 -0.64 -11.54
CA GLU A 131 26.00 0.56 -11.51
C GLU A 131 27.44 0.26 -11.93
N GLN A 132 28.03 -0.84 -11.43
CA GLN A 132 29.38 -1.28 -11.79
C GLN A 132 29.53 -1.64 -13.27
N ASN A 133 28.46 -2.12 -13.90
CA ASN A 133 28.44 -2.45 -15.33
C ASN A 133 27.94 -1.29 -16.21
N ASN A 134 27.93 -0.05 -15.71
CA ASN A 134 27.43 1.14 -16.42
C ASN A 134 26.03 0.93 -17.04
N GLY A 135 25.17 0.29 -16.27
CA GLY A 135 23.81 -0.08 -16.67
C GLY A 135 23.73 -1.04 -17.85
N PHE A 136 24.76 -1.87 -18.04
CA PHE A 136 24.87 -2.83 -19.14
C PHE A 136 24.74 -2.21 -20.54
N LYS A 137 25.03 -0.91 -20.70
CA LYS A 137 24.91 -0.18 -21.98
C LYS A 137 25.76 -0.75 -23.12
N SER A 138 26.81 -1.49 -22.78
CA SER A 138 27.70 -2.18 -23.73
C SER A 138 27.33 -3.64 -23.95
N SER A 139 26.27 -4.14 -23.32
CA SER A 139 25.82 -5.52 -23.53
C SER A 139 25.13 -5.61 -24.88
N PRO A 140 25.58 -6.48 -25.81
CA PRO A 140 24.85 -6.70 -27.05
C PRO A 140 23.44 -7.17 -26.69
N ALA A 141 22.43 -6.54 -27.28
CA ALA A 141 21.04 -6.96 -27.10
C ALA A 141 20.94 -8.46 -27.47
N ALA A 142 20.48 -9.27 -26.51
CA ALA A 142 20.15 -10.66 -26.73
C ALA A 142 18.83 -10.81 -27.49
#